data_AF-A0A1Z4II42-F1
#
_entry.id   AF-A0A1Z4II42-F1
#
_cell.length_a   1.000
_cell.length_b   1.000
_cell.length_c   1.000
_cell.angle_alpha   90.00
_cell.angle_beta   90.00
_cell.angle_gamma   90.00
#
_symmetry.space_group_name_H-M   'P 1'
#
loop_
_entity.id
_entity.type
_entity.pdbx_description
1 polymer ?
#
loop_
_entity_poly.entity_id
_entity_poly.type
_entity_poly.pdbx_seq_one_letter_code
_entity_poly.pdbx_strand_id
1 'polypeptide(L)'
;MRHRLGLRVVLADLMDEMEIKGDEPTIEALADFSKRNAPHIKGILNLTIPLDESPVWILSQYLGQLGLSTQSRRPLEDGKRVRYYRLCTEDVAFAQQVLEYRQRQRDDRERRRQEEREQQAAYTARMQTMYGIDAPSIPPANVIGDNNCGGMDGQVNPCDSWWRQVKSYATLAIERIAHGVDSVKQFLNTLSSDERWGVMMAIDEQAPVMFEQLVAEVPDWVLWMG
;
A
#
# COMPACT_ATOMS: atom_id res chain seq x y z
N MET A 1 8.97 5.98 17.36
CA MET A 1 7.58 6.17 17.84
C MET A 1 6.68 6.45 16.64
N ARG A 2 5.61 5.67 16.41
CA ARG A 2 4.66 5.92 15.31
C ARG A 2 3.79 7.13 15.66
N HIS A 3 4.09 8.30 15.11
CA HIS A 3 3.23 9.47 15.25
C HIS A 3 1.97 9.26 14.40
N ARG A 4 0.82 9.06 15.05
CA ARG A 4 -0.47 8.94 14.37
C ARG A 4 -0.91 10.34 13.95
N LEU A 5 -1.16 10.55 12.66
CA LEU A 5 -1.61 11.80 12.06
C LEU A 5 -2.93 12.35 12.64
N GLY A 6 -3.66 11.61 13.49
CA GLY A 6 -5.00 11.98 13.94
C GLY A 6 -6.11 11.76 12.88
N LEU A 7 -5.75 11.69 11.59
CA LEU A 7 -6.66 11.51 10.46
C LEU A 7 -7.63 10.33 10.62
N ARG A 8 -7.18 9.21 11.20
CA ARG A 8 -8.03 8.02 11.40
C ARG A 8 -9.26 8.32 12.28
N VAL A 9 -9.10 9.14 13.31
CA VAL A 9 -10.20 9.47 14.24
C VAL A 9 -11.22 10.32 13.51
N VAL A 10 -10.75 11.41 12.89
CA VAL A 10 -11.58 12.31 12.07
C VAL A 10 -12.33 11.55 10.97
N LEU A 11 -11.65 10.59 10.31
CA LEU A 11 -12.25 9.82 9.23
C LEU A 11 -13.27 8.80 9.74
N ALA A 12 -13.09 8.23 10.94
CA ALA A 12 -14.08 7.35 11.56
C ALA A 12 -15.37 8.14 11.87
N ASP A 13 -15.24 9.30 12.51
CA ASP A 13 -16.38 10.17 12.84
C ASP A 13 -17.13 10.60 11.56
N LEU A 14 -16.39 10.98 10.52
CA LEU A 14 -16.97 11.33 9.21
C LEU A 14 -17.70 10.17 8.51
N MET A 15 -17.20 8.94 8.67
CA MET A 15 -17.81 7.74 8.10
C MET A 15 -19.08 7.33 8.86
N ASP A 16 -19.20 7.68 10.14
CA ASP A 16 -20.40 7.51 10.97
C ASP A 16 -21.44 8.65 10.75
N GLU A 17 -21.34 9.37 9.63
CA GLU A 17 -22.19 10.49 9.23
C GLU A 17 -22.16 11.70 10.19
N MET A 18 -21.17 11.82 11.08
CA MET A 18 -21.04 13.02 11.91
C MET A 18 -20.64 14.24 11.07
N GLU A 19 -21.25 15.38 11.41
CA GLU A 19 -20.88 16.67 10.85
C GLU A 19 -19.74 17.29 11.67
N ILE A 20 -18.67 17.70 10.99
CA ILE A 20 -17.49 18.29 11.64
C ILE A 20 -17.43 19.79 11.36
N LYS A 21 -17.07 20.56 12.40
CA LYS A 21 -16.78 22.00 12.30
C LYS A 21 -15.31 22.23 11.98
N GLY A 22 -15.03 23.23 11.14
CA GLY A 22 -13.65 23.60 10.80
C GLY A 22 -12.80 24.06 11.98
N ASP A 23 -13.46 24.47 13.07
CA ASP A 23 -12.83 25.02 14.28
C ASP A 23 -12.71 23.94 15.39
N GLU A 24 -12.91 22.67 15.06
CA GLU A 24 -12.73 21.59 16.04
C GLU A 24 -11.26 21.40 16.40
N PRO A 25 -10.96 21.13 17.69
CA PRO A 25 -9.58 20.98 18.17
C PRO A 25 -8.87 19.78 17.52
N THR A 26 -9.63 18.78 17.06
CA THR A 26 -9.13 17.61 16.33
C THR A 26 -8.62 17.99 14.93
N ILE A 27 -9.32 18.86 14.21
CA ILE A 27 -8.90 19.37 12.90
C ILE A 27 -7.72 20.32 13.04
N GLU A 28 -7.72 21.19 14.05
CA GLU A 28 -6.57 22.06 14.33
C GLU A 28 -5.32 21.25 14.67
N ALA A 29 -5.44 20.23 15.52
CA ALA A 29 -4.32 19.34 15.86
C ALA A 29 -3.79 18.57 14.64
N LEU A 30 -4.68 18.12 13.75
CA LEU A 30 -4.30 17.50 12.46
C LEU A 30 -3.49 18.50 11.62
N ALA A 31 -3.99 19.73 11.46
CA ALA A 31 -3.33 20.75 10.66
C ALA A 31 -1.96 21.14 11.22
N ASP A 32 -1.85 21.33 12.53
CA ASP A 32 -0.59 21.60 13.21
C ASP A 32 0.42 20.47 13.01
N PHE A 33 -0.02 19.23 13.14
CA PHE A 33 0.82 18.07 12.89
C PHE A 33 1.29 18.02 11.43
N SER A 34 0.38 18.25 10.50
CA SER A 34 0.65 18.25 9.06
C SER A 34 1.63 19.33 8.65
N LYS A 35 1.51 20.53 9.20
CA LYS A 35 2.45 21.65 8.96
C LYS A 35 3.84 21.34 9.50
N ARG A 36 3.94 20.76 10.70
CA ARG A 36 5.24 20.35 11.30
C ARG A 36 5.94 19.25 10.51
N ASN A 37 5.17 18.37 9.87
CA ASN A 37 5.69 17.22 9.12
C ASN A 37 5.59 17.39 7.60
N ALA A 38 5.39 18.61 7.09
CA ALA A 38 5.17 18.87 5.67
C ALA A 38 6.25 18.28 4.74
N PRO A 39 7.57 18.31 5.08
CA PRO A 39 8.59 17.64 4.26
C PRO A 39 8.37 16.13 4.15
N HIS A 40 8.00 15.48 5.25
CA HIS A 40 7.75 14.04 5.29
C HIS A 40 6.48 13.67 4.53
N ILE A 41 5.42 14.47 4.66
CA ILE A 41 4.17 14.28 3.93
C ILE A 41 4.39 14.44 2.43
N LYS A 42 5.22 15.38 2.01
CA LYS A 42 5.62 15.51 0.61
C LYS A 42 6.40 14.29 0.13
N GLY A 43 7.35 13.79 0.91
CA GLY A 43 8.13 12.60 0.53
C GLY A 43 7.30 11.32 0.42
N ILE A 44 6.33 11.11 1.31
CA ILE A 44 5.56 9.85 1.39
C ILE A 44 4.29 9.89 0.55
N LEU A 45 3.52 10.98 0.65
CA LEU A 45 2.19 11.10 0.03
C LEU A 45 2.20 11.98 -1.22
N ASN A 46 3.37 12.51 -1.62
CA ASN A 46 3.51 13.48 -2.70
C ASN A 46 2.53 14.68 -2.57
N LEU A 47 2.21 15.05 -1.33
CA LEU A 47 1.31 16.15 -1.00
C LEU A 47 2.12 17.35 -0.49
N THR A 48 1.89 18.52 -1.09
CA THR A 48 2.48 19.78 -0.62
C THR A 48 1.48 20.48 0.28
N ILE A 49 1.89 20.79 1.51
CA ILE A 49 1.05 21.46 2.51
C ILE A 49 1.58 22.88 2.74
N PRO A 50 0.89 23.92 2.25
CA PRO A 50 1.23 25.30 2.56
C PRO A 50 0.94 25.63 4.02
N LEU A 51 1.72 26.53 4.61
CA LEU A 51 1.63 26.88 6.05
C LEU A 51 0.48 27.86 6.35
N ASP A 52 0.08 28.63 5.36
CA ASP A 52 -0.99 29.64 5.39
C ASP A 52 -2.40 29.04 5.19
N GLU A 53 -2.47 27.79 4.77
CA GLU A 53 -3.75 27.14 4.47
C GLU A 53 -4.54 26.74 5.72
N SER A 54 -5.86 26.71 5.53
CA SER A 54 -6.80 26.39 6.60
C SER A 54 -6.76 24.91 6.99
N PRO A 55 -7.04 24.57 8.27
CA PRO A 55 -7.08 23.18 8.72
C PRO A 55 -8.02 22.28 7.91
N VAL A 56 -9.17 22.83 7.48
CA VAL A 56 -10.13 22.13 6.63
C VAL A 56 -9.57 21.87 5.23
N TRP A 57 -8.84 22.82 4.66
CA TRP A 57 -8.22 22.62 3.35
C TRP A 57 -7.21 21.46 3.38
N ILE A 58 -6.42 21.38 4.44
CA ILE A 58 -5.47 20.28 4.65
C ILE A 58 -6.21 18.94 4.77
N LEU A 59 -7.32 18.90 5.51
CA LEU A 59 -8.17 17.71 5.59
C LEU A 59 -8.73 17.33 4.20
N SER A 60 -9.19 18.28 3.41
CA SER A 60 -9.67 18.02 2.05
C SER A 60 -8.59 17.43 1.14
N GLN A 61 -7.31 17.83 1.28
CA GLN A 61 -6.22 17.21 0.51
C GLN A 61 -6.02 15.74 0.88
N TYR A 62 -6.08 15.40 2.17
CA TYR A 62 -6.00 14.01 2.62
C TYR A 62 -7.17 13.17 2.14
N LEU A 63 -8.39 13.71 2.21
CA LEU A 63 -9.58 13.02 1.72
C LEU A 63 -9.50 12.81 0.20
N GLY A 64 -8.98 13.79 -0.54
CA GLY A 64 -8.74 13.67 -1.98
C GLY A 64 -7.80 12.51 -2.34
N GLN A 65 -6.72 12.29 -1.56
CA GLN A 65 -5.83 11.12 -1.75
C GLN A 65 -6.55 9.79 -1.52
N LEU A 66 -7.58 9.77 -0.69
CA LEU A 66 -8.40 8.60 -0.42
C LEU A 66 -9.56 8.45 -1.42
N GLY A 67 -9.69 9.37 -2.38
CA GLY A 67 -10.82 9.40 -3.32
C GLY A 67 -12.14 9.83 -2.68
N LEU A 68 -12.08 10.53 -1.55
CA LEU A 68 -13.24 11.02 -0.80
C LEU A 68 -13.35 12.54 -0.94
N SER A 69 -14.58 13.05 -1.03
CA SER A 69 -14.84 14.49 -0.98
C SER A 69 -15.77 14.87 0.19
N THR A 70 -15.73 16.14 0.56
CA THR A 70 -16.59 16.71 1.61
C THR A 70 -17.65 17.62 1.00
N GLN A 71 -18.89 17.48 1.43
CA GLN A 71 -19.96 18.43 1.19
C GLN A 71 -20.04 19.41 2.37
N SER A 72 -20.18 20.71 2.06
CA SER A 72 -20.33 21.74 3.09
C SER A 72 -21.78 22.21 3.19
N ARG A 73 -22.28 22.38 4.41
CA ARG A 73 -23.58 23.00 4.70
C ARG A 73 -23.36 24.24 5.57
N ARG A 74 -24.16 25.29 5.31
CA ARG A 74 -24.16 26.54 6.10
C ARG A 74 -25.54 26.75 6.74
N PRO A 75 -25.89 25.99 7.77
CA PRO A 75 -27.07 26.30 8.56
C PRO A 75 -26.85 27.62 9.31
N LEU A 76 -27.95 28.34 9.55
CA LEU A 76 -27.96 29.51 10.42
C LEU A 76 -28.29 29.01 11.82
N GLU A 77 -27.31 28.99 12.71
CA GLU A 77 -27.45 28.51 14.08
C GLU A 77 -27.03 29.65 15.01
N ASP A 78 -27.89 30.03 15.96
CA ASP A 78 -27.67 31.14 16.90
C ASP A 78 -27.21 32.47 16.25
N GLY A 79 -27.78 32.82 15.09
CA GLY A 79 -27.49 34.06 14.39
C GLY A 79 -26.09 34.14 13.75
N LYS A 80 -25.29 33.08 13.84
CA LYS A 80 -23.97 32.96 13.18
C LYS A 80 -24.02 31.93 12.06
N ARG A 81 -23.27 32.21 10.99
CA ARG A 81 -23.11 31.28 9.86
C ARG A 81 -21.94 30.34 10.17
N VAL A 82 -22.24 29.14 10.65
CA VAL A 82 -21.23 28.08 10.89
C VAL A 82 -21.18 27.16 9.66
N ARG A 83 -19.97 26.75 9.25
CA ARG A 83 -19.77 25.78 8.17
C ARG A 83 -19.59 24.39 8.78
N TYR A 84 -20.47 23.48 8.41
CA TYR A 84 -20.39 22.07 8.73
C TYR A 84 -19.93 21.29 7.49
N TYR A 85 -19.08 20.30 7.70
CA TYR A 85 -18.55 19.42 6.66
C TYR A 85 -18.98 17.98 6.94
N ARG A 86 -19.47 17.31 5.90
CA ARG A 86 -19.81 15.88 5.90
C ARG A 86 -19.19 15.21 4.67
N LEU A 87 -18.97 13.90 4.70
CA LEU A 87 -18.51 13.20 3.49
C LEU A 87 -19.61 13.16 2.43
N CYS A 88 -19.19 13.15 1.16
CA CYS A 88 -20.08 12.89 0.04
C CYS A 88 -20.51 11.42 0.08
N THR A 89 -21.81 11.17 0.20
CA THR A 89 -22.38 9.82 0.28
C THR A 89 -22.08 8.98 -0.95
N GLU A 90 -22.03 9.60 -2.14
CA GLU A 90 -21.71 8.92 -3.40
C GLU A 90 -20.25 8.43 -3.41
N ASP A 91 -19.30 9.28 -3.03
CA ASP A 91 -17.88 8.93 -2.99
C ASP A 91 -17.61 7.85 -1.94
N VAL A 92 -18.28 7.92 -0.78
CA VAL A 92 -18.17 6.90 0.28
C VAL A 92 -18.70 5.57 -0.22
N ALA A 93 -19.89 5.54 -0.84
CA ALA A 93 -20.47 4.32 -1.38
C ALA A 93 -19.58 3.69 -2.46
N PHE A 94 -19.02 4.51 -3.35
CA PHE A 94 -18.07 4.04 -4.36
C PHE A 94 -16.80 3.48 -3.73
N ALA A 95 -16.20 4.19 -2.76
CA ALA A 95 -15.00 3.73 -2.07
C ALA A 95 -15.24 2.41 -1.34
N GLN A 96 -16.39 2.24 -0.68
CA GLN A 96 -16.79 0.99 -0.03
C GLN A 96 -16.90 -0.15 -1.04
N GLN A 97 -17.56 0.06 -2.18
CA GLN A 97 -17.66 -0.96 -3.25
C GLN A 97 -16.29 -1.38 -3.79
N VAL A 98 -15.38 -0.41 -4.00
CA VAL A 98 -14.01 -0.70 -4.45
C VAL A 98 -13.26 -1.52 -3.41
N LEU A 99 -13.41 -1.22 -2.12
CA LEU A 99 -12.78 -1.97 -1.04
C LEU A 99 -13.32 -3.40 -0.96
N GLU A 100 -14.64 -3.59 -1.03
CA GLU A 100 -15.25 -4.92 -1.07
C GLU A 100 -14.78 -5.74 -2.27
N TYR A 101 -14.76 -5.12 -3.45
CA TYR A 101 -14.25 -5.77 -4.67
C TYR A 101 -12.79 -6.19 -4.51
N ARG A 102 -11.93 -5.30 -4.00
CA ARG A 102 -10.52 -5.61 -3.74
C ARG A 102 -10.35 -6.71 -2.72
N GLN A 103 -11.20 -6.77 -1.69
CA GLN A 103 -11.16 -7.83 -0.69
C GLN A 103 -11.54 -9.19 -1.30
N ARG A 104 -12.65 -9.25 -2.06
CA ARG A 104 -13.03 -10.47 -2.80
C ARG A 104 -11.92 -10.94 -3.73
N GLN A 105 -11.27 -10.02 -4.44
CA GLN A 105 -10.11 -10.31 -5.27
C GLN A 105 -8.90 -10.88 -4.51
N ARG A 106 -8.71 -10.53 -3.23
CA ARG A 106 -7.67 -11.15 -2.39
C ARG A 106 -8.08 -12.54 -1.97
N ASP A 107 -9.32 -12.70 -1.50
CA ASP A 107 -9.87 -13.97 -1.03
C ASP A 107 -9.90 -15.00 -2.16
N ASP A 108 -10.35 -14.63 -3.36
CA ASP A 108 -10.36 -15.51 -4.53
C ASP A 108 -8.93 -15.91 -4.97
N ARG A 109 -7.97 -15.00 -4.87
CA ARG A 109 -6.56 -15.30 -5.15
C ARG A 109 -5.95 -16.24 -4.11
N GLU A 110 -6.41 -16.20 -2.87
CA GLU A 110 -6.00 -17.14 -1.83
C GLU A 110 -6.64 -18.51 -2.02
N ARG A 111 -7.92 -18.55 -2.35
CA ARG A 111 -8.64 -19.80 -2.67
C ARG A 111 -8.02 -20.53 -3.85
N ARG A 112 -7.74 -19.82 -4.95
CA ARG A 112 -7.06 -20.42 -6.12
C ARG A 112 -5.68 -20.98 -5.77
N ARG A 113 -4.90 -20.25 -4.95
CA ARG A 113 -3.59 -20.74 -4.46
C ARG A 113 -3.72 -21.97 -3.59
N GLN A 114 -4.79 -22.09 -2.79
CA GLN A 114 -5.05 -23.29 -1.99
C GLN A 114 -5.45 -24.47 -2.89
N GLU A 115 -6.38 -24.27 -3.82
CA GLU A 115 -6.82 -25.30 -4.79
C GLU A 115 -5.65 -25.82 -5.63
N GLU A 116 -4.78 -24.93 -6.13
CA GLU A 116 -3.57 -25.32 -6.87
C GLU A 116 -2.62 -26.18 -6.03
N ARG A 117 -2.40 -25.81 -4.75
CA ARG A 117 -1.57 -26.59 -3.82
C ARG A 117 -2.17 -27.95 -3.52
N GLU A 118 -3.49 -28.02 -3.34
CA GLU A 118 -4.20 -29.28 -3.10
C GLU A 118 -4.16 -30.19 -4.33
N GLN A 119 -4.38 -29.64 -5.53
CA GLN A 119 -4.27 -30.39 -6.79
C GLN A 119 -2.85 -30.89 -7.02
N GLN A 120 -1.84 -30.06 -6.73
CA GLN A 120 -0.44 -30.46 -6.85
C GLN A 120 -0.08 -31.52 -5.80
N ALA A 121 -0.56 -31.42 -4.56
CA ALA A 121 -0.40 -32.44 -3.54
C ALA A 121 -1.10 -33.76 -3.92
N ALA A 122 -2.32 -33.71 -4.45
CA ALA A 122 -3.05 -34.89 -4.91
C ALA A 122 -2.36 -35.56 -6.10
N TYR A 123 -1.86 -34.77 -7.06
CA TYR A 123 -1.11 -35.26 -8.21
C TYR A 123 0.22 -35.91 -7.78
N THR A 124 0.98 -35.26 -6.91
CA THR A 124 2.25 -35.79 -6.38
C THR A 124 2.03 -37.09 -5.62
N ALA A 125 1.02 -37.18 -4.75
CA ALA A 125 0.65 -38.41 -4.04
C ALA A 125 0.24 -39.54 -5.00
N ARG A 126 -0.52 -39.22 -6.06
CA ARG A 126 -0.91 -40.19 -7.08
C ARG A 126 0.30 -40.72 -7.86
N MET A 127 1.22 -39.84 -8.27
CA MET A 127 2.44 -40.22 -8.97
C MET A 127 3.36 -41.07 -8.10
N GLN A 128 3.50 -40.72 -6.82
CA GLN A 128 4.28 -41.48 -5.84
C GLN A 128 3.68 -42.88 -5.62
N THR A 129 2.35 -42.99 -5.53
CA THR A 129 1.65 -44.28 -5.37
C THR A 129 1.78 -45.18 -6.60
N MET A 130 1.71 -44.60 -7.81
CA MET A 130 1.70 -45.36 -9.07
C MET A 130 3.10 -45.78 -9.53
N TYR A 131 4.13 -44.96 -9.27
CA TYR A 131 5.47 -45.16 -9.82
C TYR A 131 6.58 -45.26 -8.76
N GLY A 132 6.31 -44.98 -7.48
CA GLY A 132 7.33 -44.98 -6.41
C GLY A 132 8.37 -43.88 -6.55
N ILE A 133 8.09 -42.84 -7.36
CA ILE A 133 9.00 -41.75 -7.69
C ILE A 133 8.50 -40.47 -7.00
N ASP A 134 9.38 -39.76 -6.29
CA ASP A 134 9.09 -38.40 -5.83
C ASP A 134 8.94 -37.49 -7.06
N ALA A 135 7.80 -36.80 -7.16
CA ALA A 135 7.48 -36.01 -8.34
C ALA A 135 8.58 -34.98 -8.65
N PRO A 136 9.03 -34.85 -9.91
CA PRO A 136 10.04 -33.87 -10.26
C PRO A 136 9.56 -32.45 -9.93
N SER A 137 10.37 -31.74 -9.15
CA SER A 137 10.13 -30.34 -8.79
C SER A 137 10.34 -29.47 -10.04
N ILE A 138 9.33 -28.63 -10.35
CA ILE A 138 9.31 -27.51 -11.31
C ILE A 138 8.68 -27.82 -12.70
N PRO A 139 7.55 -27.18 -13.08
CA PRO A 139 7.19 -27.02 -14.49
C PRO A 139 8.13 -26.00 -15.16
N PRO A 140 8.55 -26.20 -16.42
CA PRO A 140 9.51 -25.31 -17.06
C PRO A 140 8.95 -23.88 -17.16
N ALA A 141 9.78 -22.89 -16.84
CA ALA A 141 9.50 -21.50 -17.17
C ALA A 141 9.27 -21.39 -18.68
N ASN A 142 8.25 -20.64 -19.09
CA ASN A 142 8.00 -20.35 -20.49
C ASN A 142 9.11 -19.41 -20.98
N VAL A 143 10.20 -19.98 -21.54
CA VAL A 143 11.42 -19.28 -21.98
C VAL A 143 11.31 -18.83 -23.45
N ILE A 144 10.16 -18.98 -24.10
CA ILE A 144 9.98 -18.53 -25.49
C ILE A 144 9.41 -17.12 -25.48
N GLY A 145 10.31 -16.14 -25.58
CA GLY A 145 10.01 -14.73 -25.79
C GLY A 145 9.50 -14.44 -27.20
N ASP A 146 8.27 -14.87 -27.51
CA ASP A 146 7.54 -14.38 -28.68
C ASP A 146 6.60 -13.25 -28.26
N ASN A 147 7.12 -12.04 -28.41
CA ASN A 147 6.37 -10.81 -28.34
C ASN A 147 5.60 -10.66 -29.66
N ASN A 148 4.39 -11.22 -29.75
CA ASN A 148 3.44 -10.79 -30.77
C ASN A 148 2.04 -10.68 -30.18
N CYS A 149 1.72 -9.44 -29.80
CA CYS A 149 0.45 -9.02 -29.28
C CYS A 149 -0.61 -9.10 -30.40
N GLY A 150 -1.42 -10.16 -30.36
CA GLY A 150 -2.51 -10.36 -31.32
C GLY A 150 -3.49 -11.43 -30.84
N GLY A 151 -4.06 -11.23 -29.65
CA GLY A 151 -5.10 -12.10 -29.11
C GLY A 151 -5.75 -11.46 -27.89
N MET A 152 -7.01 -11.05 -28.05
CA MET A 152 -7.93 -10.65 -26.99
C MET A 152 -7.97 -11.73 -25.89
N ASP A 153 -8.17 -11.33 -24.64
CA ASP A 153 -8.43 -12.15 -23.44
C ASP A 153 -7.19 -12.52 -22.60
N GLY A 154 -6.92 -11.71 -21.57
CA GLY A 154 -5.90 -12.01 -20.55
C GLY A 154 -5.00 -10.84 -20.18
N GLN A 155 -5.54 -9.68 -19.80
CA GLN A 155 -4.71 -8.67 -19.17
C GLN A 155 -4.37 -9.09 -17.72
N VAL A 156 -3.18 -9.67 -17.55
CA VAL A 156 -2.45 -9.59 -16.28
C VAL A 156 -2.33 -8.10 -15.97
N ASN A 157 -2.88 -7.69 -14.82
CA ASN A 157 -2.76 -6.33 -14.34
C ASN A 157 -1.27 -5.96 -14.30
N PRO A 158 -0.80 -4.89 -14.98
CA PRO A 158 0.60 -4.47 -14.98
C PRO A 158 1.17 -4.26 -13.56
N CYS A 159 0.28 -4.00 -12.60
CA CYS A 159 0.61 -3.89 -11.18
C CYS A 159 1.01 -5.24 -10.55
N ASP A 160 0.45 -6.37 -11.03
CA ASP A 160 0.77 -7.71 -10.53
C ASP A 160 2.14 -8.21 -11.06
N SER A 161 2.56 -7.81 -12.27
CA SER A 161 3.89 -8.20 -12.80
C SER A 161 5.01 -7.41 -12.14
N TRP A 162 4.84 -6.09 -11.98
CA TRP A 162 5.81 -5.24 -11.29
C TRP A 162 5.96 -5.66 -9.82
N TRP A 163 4.86 -5.89 -9.10
CA TRP A 163 4.95 -6.31 -7.70
C TRP A 163 5.54 -7.71 -7.53
N ARG A 164 5.30 -8.64 -8.47
CA ARG A 164 5.99 -9.94 -8.49
C ARG A 164 7.50 -9.78 -8.65
N GLN A 165 7.94 -8.88 -9.52
CA GLN A 165 9.35 -8.58 -9.73
C GLN A 165 9.97 -7.93 -8.49
N VAL A 166 9.26 -7.00 -7.85
CA VAL A 166 9.68 -6.40 -6.58
C VAL A 166 9.81 -7.46 -5.47
N LYS A 167 8.87 -8.40 -5.37
CA LYS A 167 8.96 -9.49 -4.38
C LYS A 167 10.15 -10.41 -4.64
N SER A 168 10.47 -10.71 -5.90
CA SER A 168 11.66 -11.52 -6.21
C SER A 168 12.96 -10.79 -5.86
N TYR A 169 13.03 -9.48 -6.12
CA TYR A 169 14.16 -8.65 -5.68
C TYR A 169 14.27 -8.56 -4.16
N ALA A 170 13.15 -8.51 -3.43
CA ALA A 170 13.15 -8.54 -1.97
C ALA A 170 13.68 -9.87 -1.42
N THR A 171 13.32 -11.02 -2.01
CA THR A 171 13.91 -12.30 -1.62
C THR A 171 15.43 -12.30 -1.79
N LEU A 172 15.92 -11.81 -2.94
CA LEU A 172 17.34 -11.68 -3.22
C LEU A 172 18.06 -10.66 -2.30
N ALA A 173 17.37 -9.63 -1.84
CA ALA A 173 17.89 -8.69 -0.85
C ALA A 173 17.98 -9.34 0.53
N ILE A 174 16.95 -10.10 0.94
CA ILE A 174 16.90 -10.82 2.22
C ILE A 174 18.03 -11.85 2.32
N GLU A 175 18.26 -12.63 1.27
CA GLU A 175 19.39 -13.58 1.21
C GLU A 175 20.74 -12.89 1.40
N ARG A 176 20.87 -11.64 0.92
CA ARG A 176 22.10 -10.85 1.04
C ARG A 176 22.28 -10.17 2.39
N ILE A 177 21.24 -10.06 3.22
CA ILE A 177 21.39 -9.55 4.59
C ILE A 177 22.37 -10.42 5.38
N ALA A 178 22.37 -11.74 5.14
CA ALA A 178 23.33 -12.67 5.75
C ALA A 178 24.80 -12.39 5.37
N HIS A 179 25.03 -11.66 4.27
CA HIS A 179 26.35 -11.27 3.79
C HIS A 179 26.71 -9.82 4.16
N GLY A 180 25.90 -9.17 4.99
CA GLY A 180 26.15 -7.83 5.49
C GLY A 180 25.51 -6.72 4.65
N VAL A 181 25.33 -5.58 5.30
CA VAL A 181 24.51 -4.46 4.82
C VAL A 181 25.06 -3.79 3.55
N ASP A 182 26.37 -3.81 3.34
CA ASP A 182 26.99 -3.30 2.11
C ASP A 182 26.59 -4.11 0.87
N SER A 183 26.36 -5.43 1.02
CA SER A 183 25.90 -6.30 -0.07
C SER A 183 24.46 -5.98 -0.46
N VAL A 184 23.62 -5.61 0.51
CA VAL A 184 22.25 -5.14 0.28
C VAL A 184 22.27 -3.79 -0.44
N LYS A 185 23.11 -2.85 0.00
CA LYS A 185 23.28 -1.54 -0.63
C LYS A 185 23.72 -1.65 -2.09
N GLN A 186 24.73 -2.48 -2.37
CA GLN A 186 25.20 -2.70 -3.73
C GLN A 186 24.11 -3.28 -4.62
N PHE A 187 23.31 -4.21 -4.11
CA PHE A 187 22.17 -4.74 -4.85
C PHE A 187 21.13 -3.67 -5.13
N LEU A 188 20.70 -2.91 -4.11
CA LEU A 188 19.71 -1.84 -4.26
C LEU A 188 20.15 -0.79 -5.30
N ASN A 189 21.44 -0.44 -5.34
CA ASN A 189 21.97 0.50 -6.34
C ASN A 189 21.82 0.04 -7.80
N THR A 190 21.64 -1.27 -8.05
CA THR A 190 21.35 -1.80 -9.40
C THR A 190 19.90 -1.58 -9.84
N LEU A 191 19.00 -1.26 -8.90
CA LEU A 191 17.59 -1.06 -9.12
C LEU A 191 17.25 0.43 -9.31
N SER A 192 16.10 0.69 -9.96
CA SER A 192 15.51 2.02 -10.02
C SER A 192 14.98 2.47 -8.65
N SER A 193 14.80 3.78 -8.46
CA SER A 193 14.32 4.34 -7.18
C SER A 193 12.99 3.70 -6.74
N ASP A 194 12.02 3.56 -7.66
CA ASP A 194 10.73 2.95 -7.37
C ASP A 194 10.85 1.48 -6.97
N GLU A 195 11.76 0.72 -7.59
CA GLU A 195 12.03 -0.67 -7.23
C GLU A 195 12.73 -0.80 -5.88
N ARG A 196 13.64 0.12 -5.52
CA ARG A 196 14.28 0.13 -4.19
C ARG A 196 13.24 0.32 -3.09
N TRP A 197 12.34 1.28 -3.28
CA TRP A 197 11.21 1.50 -2.38
C TRP A 197 10.31 0.27 -2.29
N GLY A 198 9.96 -0.29 -3.45
CA GLY A 198 9.18 -1.51 -3.52
C GLY A 198 9.84 -2.67 -2.75
N VAL A 199 11.14 -2.86 -2.93
CA VAL A 199 11.92 -3.92 -2.26
C VAL A 199 11.90 -3.74 -0.76
N MET A 200 12.13 -2.52 -0.26
CA MET A 200 12.09 -2.25 1.18
C MET A 200 10.71 -2.52 1.78
N MET A 201 9.63 -2.14 1.08
CA MET A 201 8.26 -2.47 1.50
C MET A 201 8.00 -3.98 1.48
N ALA A 202 8.50 -4.69 0.47
CA ALA A 202 8.33 -6.13 0.37
C ALA A 202 9.16 -6.92 1.39
N ILE A 203 10.29 -6.37 1.87
CA ILE A 203 11.07 -6.94 2.99
C ILE A 203 10.31 -6.74 4.31
N ASP A 204 9.74 -5.55 4.57
CA ASP A 204 8.89 -5.31 5.75
C ASP A 204 7.67 -6.24 5.78
N GLU A 205 7.07 -6.51 4.61
CA GLU A 205 5.93 -7.45 4.48
C GLU A 205 6.33 -8.91 4.74
N GLN A 206 7.49 -9.35 4.23
CA GLN A 206 7.90 -10.77 4.25
C GLN A 206 8.73 -11.16 5.47
N ALA A 207 9.55 -10.25 5.99
CA ALA A 207 10.52 -10.49 7.04
C ALA A 207 10.66 -9.24 7.94
N PRO A 208 9.61 -8.84 8.68
CA PRO A 208 9.59 -7.61 9.46
C PRO A 208 10.71 -7.53 10.50
N VAL A 209 11.07 -8.66 11.11
CA VAL A 209 12.18 -8.72 12.09
C VAL A 209 13.54 -8.42 11.44
N MET A 210 13.76 -8.91 10.22
CA MET A 210 15.01 -8.63 9.48
C MET A 210 15.03 -7.20 8.96
N PHE A 211 13.86 -6.66 8.57
CA PHE A 211 13.72 -5.25 8.23
C PHE A 211 14.10 -4.35 9.41
N GLU A 212 13.57 -4.62 10.61
CA GLU A 212 13.91 -3.87 11.82
C GLU A 212 15.42 -3.92 12.15
N GLN A 213 16.06 -5.08 11.96
CA GLN A 213 17.50 -5.23 12.15
C GLN A 213 18.31 -4.40 11.14
N LEU A 214 17.93 -4.44 9.85
CA LEU A 214 18.57 -3.66 8.79
C LEU A 214 18.44 -2.15 9.05
N VAL A 215 17.26 -1.68 9.45
CA VAL A 215 16.99 -0.27 9.74
C VAL A 215 17.70 0.18 11.02
N ALA A 216 17.88 -0.71 12.01
CA ALA A 216 18.65 -0.43 13.21
C ALA A 216 20.16 -0.31 12.92
N GLU A 217 20.70 -1.15 12.04
CA GLU A 217 22.11 -1.09 11.62
C GLU A 217 22.41 0.10 10.70
N VAL A 218 21.46 0.51 9.86
CA VAL A 218 21.61 1.68 8.99
C VAL A 218 20.43 2.63 9.16
N PRO A 219 20.50 3.57 10.11
CA PRO A 219 19.44 4.55 10.34
C PRO A 219 19.15 5.43 9.12
N ASP A 220 20.16 5.66 8.27
CA ASP A 220 20.10 6.51 7.07
C ASP A 220 19.79 5.73 5.78
N TRP A 221 19.25 4.51 5.87
CA TRP A 221 18.93 3.65 4.73
C TRP A 221 18.02 4.34 3.70
N VAL A 222 17.23 5.32 4.13
CA VAL A 222 16.35 6.14 3.28
C VAL A 222 17.15 6.92 2.23
N LEU A 223 18.41 7.30 2.52
CA LEU A 223 19.30 7.95 1.54
C LEU A 223 19.65 7.04 0.37
N TRP A 224 19.48 5.72 0.50
CA TRP A 224 19.77 4.76 -0.58
C TRP A 224 18.62 4.64 -1.57
N MET A 225 17.46 5.21 -1.23
CA MET A 225 16.25 5.14 -2.05
C MET A 225 16.18 6.26 -3.10
N GLY A 226 17.15 7.19 -3.10
CA GLY A 226 17.28 8.29 -4.07
C GLY A 226 17.93 7.91 -5.39
#